data_AF-A0A378VZB4-F1
#
_entry.id   AF-A0A378VZB4-F1
#
_cell.length_a   1.000
_cell.length_b   1.000
_cell.length_c   1.000
_cell.angle_alpha   90.00
_cell.angle_beta   90.00
_cell.angle_gamma   90.00
#
_symmetry.space_group_name_H-M   'P 1'
#
loop_
_entity.id
_entity.type
_entity.pdbx_description
1 polymer ?
#
loop_
_entity_poly.entity_id
_entity_poly.type
_entity_poly.pdbx_seq_one_letter_code
_entity_poly.pdbx_strand_id
1 'polypeptide(L)' 'MSEMPSLIKRPVLECGSRVYVGFSEETYDGIFNRQAPCRQG' A
#
# COMPACT_ATOMS: atom_id res chain seq x y z
N MET A 1 2.20 16.34 15.70
CA MET A 1 1.19 15.43 15.13
C MET A 1 -0.02 16.28 14.77
N SER A 2 -0.60 16.14 13.57
CA SER A 2 -1.71 16.99 13.14
C SER A 2 -2.94 16.76 14.03
N GLU A 3 -3.58 17.84 14.48
CA GLU A 3 -4.72 17.83 15.40
C GLU A 3 -5.99 17.23 14.77
N MET A 4 -6.02 17.05 13.44
CA MET A 4 -7.15 16.46 12.73
C MET A 4 -6.68 15.42 11.70
N PRO A 5 -6.52 14.14 12.10
CA PRO A 5 -5.92 13.11 11.26
C PRO A 5 -6.84 12.62 10.11
N SER A 6 -8.10 13.05 10.10
CA SER A 6 -9.09 12.77 9.03
C SER A 6 -8.86 13.60 7.76
N LEU A 7 -8.04 14.65 7.80
CA LEU A 7 -7.68 15.46 6.63
C LEU A 7 -6.86 14.68 5.58
N ILE A 8 -6.25 13.56 5.98
CA ILE A 8 -5.46 12.71 5.10
C ILE A 8 -6.39 11.71 4.42
N LYS A 9 -6.34 11.61 3.10
CA LYS A 9 -7.06 10.56 2.35
C LYS A 9 -6.56 9.17 2.79
N ARG A 10 -7.50 8.24 3.00
CA ARG A 10 -7.22 6.87 3.48
C ARG A 10 -7.89 5.84 2.56
N PRO A 11 -7.40 4.59 2.50
CA PRO A 11 -6.20 4.05 3.16
C PRO A 11 -4.90 4.67 2.64
N VAL A 12 -3.82 4.56 3.42
CA VAL A 12 -2.46 4.88 2.97
C VAL A 12 -1.65 3.58 3.05
N LEU A 13 -1.03 3.20 1.94
CA LEU A 13 -0.21 2.00 1.82
C LEU A 13 1.22 2.40 1.45
N GLU A 14 2.19 2.02 2.28
CA GLU A 14 3.60 2.26 2.04
C GLU A 14 4.26 0.95 1.60
N CYS A 15 4.94 0.97 0.44
CA CYS A 15 5.63 -0.18 -0.12
C CYS A 15 7.01 0.23 -0.64
N GLY A 16 8.05 0.02 0.17
CA GLY A 16 9.41 0.47 -0.14
C GLY A 16 9.50 1.99 -0.20
N SER A 17 9.92 2.55 -1.34
CA SER A 17 10.00 4.00 -1.58
C SER A 17 8.71 4.61 -2.16
N ARG A 18 7.62 3.83 -2.26
CA ARG A 18 6.35 4.27 -2.85
C ARG A 18 5.26 4.38 -1.79
N VAL A 19 4.44 5.43 -1.91
CA VAL A 19 3.26 5.68 -1.08
C VAL A 19 2.03 5.70 -1.99
N TYR A 20 1.02 4.90 -1.65
CA TYR A 20 -0.25 4.81 -2.33
C TYR A 20 -1.37 5.32 -1.43
N VAL A 21 -2.24 6.16 -1.96
CA VAL A 21 -3.31 6.81 -1.20
C VAL A 21 -4.66 6.50 -1.85
N GLY A 22 -5.59 6.00 -1.04
CA GLY A 22 -6.87 5.49 -1.51
C GLY A 22 -6.79 4.01 -1.91
N PHE A 23 -7.96 3.41 -2.15
CA PHE A 23 -8.06 2.03 -2.62
C PHE A 23 -8.23 1.99 -4.14
N SER A 24 -7.47 1.10 -4.78
CA SER A 24 -7.60 0.75 -6.20
C SER A 24 -7.25 -0.73 -6.36
N GLU A 25 -8.17 -1.50 -6.96
CA GLU A 25 -7.99 -2.95 -7.16
C GLU A 25 -6.74 -3.23 -8.00
N GLU A 26 -6.59 -2.57 -9.15
CA GLU A 26 -5.41 -2.69 -10.03
C GLU A 26 -4.10 -2.43 -9.30
N THR A 27 -4.06 -1.38 -8.45
CA THR A 27 -2.87 -1.02 -7.69
C THR A 27 -2.53 -2.10 -6.67
N TYR A 28 -3.53 -2.60 -5.95
CA TYR A 28 -3.35 -3.62 -4.93
C TYR A 28 -2.94 -4.96 -5.56
N ASP A 29 -3.55 -5.32 -6.70
CA ASP A 29 -3.18 -6.50 -7.48
C ASP A 29 -1.70 -6.46 -7.85
N GLY A 30 -1.21 -5.37 -8.45
CA GLY A 30 0.20 -5.22 -8.79
C GLY A 30 1.18 -5.23 -7.59
N ILE A 31 0.72 -4.87 -6.40
CA ILE A 31 1.54 -4.89 -5.17
C ILE A 31 1.58 -6.29 -4.56
N PHE A 32 0.42 -6.94 -4.42
CA PHE A 32 0.27 -8.19 -3.68
C PHE A 32 0.39 -9.45 -4.57
N ASN A 33 0.15 -9.36 -5.87
CA ASN A 33 0.33 -10.46 -6.83
C ASN A 33 1.73 -10.55 -7.41
N ARG A 34 2.75 -9.98 -6.73
CA ARG A 34 4.12 -10.40 -6.99
C ARG A 34 4.19 -11.90 -6.71
N GLN A 35 4.40 -12.68 -7.76
CA GLN A 35 5.02 -14.00 -7.69
C GLN A 35 6.34 -13.86 -6.93
N ALA A 36 6.29 -13.84 -5.61
CA ALA A 36 7.46 -14.07 -4.79
C ALA A 36 7.80 -15.54 -5.02
N PRO A 37 9.03 -15.90 -5.45
CA PRO A 37 9.48 -17.25 -5.22
C PRO A 37 9.50 -17.42 -3.70
N CYS A 38 8.51 -18.13 -3.17
CA CYS A 38 8.56 -18.66 -1.81
C CYS A 38 9.88 -19.44 -1.74
N ARG A 39 10.92 -18.85 -1.16
CA ARG A 39 12.11 -19.61 -0.79
C ARG A 39 11.63 -20.60 0.26
N GLN A 40 11.43 -21.84 -0.16
CA GLN A 40 11.43 -22.98 0.75
C GLN A 40 12.79 -22.96 1.45
N GLY A 41 12.73 -22.78 2.77
CA GLY A 41 13.82 -22.94 3.72
C GLY A 41 13.21 -23.48 5.00
#